data_AF-A0A1F5ZR48-F1
#
_entry.id   AF-A0A1F5ZR48-F1
#
_cell.length_a   1.000
_cell.length_b   1.000
_cell.length_c   1.000
_cell.angle_alpha   90.00
_cell.angle_beta   90.00
_cell.angle_gamma   90.00
#
_symmetry.space_group_name_H-M   'P 1'
#
loop_
_entity.id
_entity.type
_entity.pdbx_description
1 polymer ?
#
loop_
_entity_poly.entity_id
_entity_poly.type
_entity_poly.pdbx_seq_one_letter_code
_entity_poly.pdbx_strand_id
1 'polypeptide(L)'
;MIIKKATIEDINLIVQIYRSDMGKFGTGHTTKDLINIEKDLTNEFYELGKNRIILIGFEDERPVGTVQLVFDYVENDSELADGKAVAHIHHLRVAYDLHKTGIGKILMDEAEQLAKARGFKKLTLVVDDWNQNAIEFYLHRGYKQFKQDPAAKEIYVSKHIGI
;
A
#
# COMPACT_ATOMS: atom_id res chain seq x y z
N MET A 1 11.47 -8.26 -12.44
CA MET A 1 11.29 -7.70 -11.08
C MET A 1 11.33 -8.82 -10.06
N ILE A 2 12.02 -8.61 -8.94
CA ILE A 2 12.04 -9.50 -7.77
C ILE A 2 11.24 -8.82 -6.65
N ILE A 3 10.41 -9.56 -5.91
CA ILE A 3 9.71 -9.02 -4.73
C ILE A 3 10.28 -9.67 -3.47
N LYS A 4 10.57 -8.84 -2.46
CA LYS A 4 11.06 -9.28 -1.14
C LYS A 4 10.16 -8.74 -0.04
N LYS A 5 10.06 -9.49 1.06
CA LYS A 5 9.47 -8.97 2.31
C LYS A 5 10.48 -8.07 2.98
N ALA A 6 10.06 -6.86 3.35
CA ALA A 6 10.93 -5.91 4.04
C ALA A 6 11.20 -6.35 5.49
N THR A 7 12.39 -6.01 5.96
CA THR A 7 12.84 -6.05 7.35
C THR A 7 13.15 -4.62 7.81
N ILE A 8 13.45 -4.44 9.10
CA ILE A 8 13.78 -3.11 9.64
C ILE A 8 14.98 -2.43 8.96
N GLU A 9 15.89 -3.22 8.40
CA GLU A 9 17.06 -2.74 7.67
C GLU A 9 16.68 -2.07 6.33
N ASP A 10 15.49 -2.37 5.80
CA ASP A 10 15.01 -1.90 4.50
C ASP A 10 14.27 -0.54 4.55
N ILE A 11 14.13 0.09 5.73
CA ILE A 11 13.36 1.33 5.91
C ILE A 11 13.81 2.43 4.92
N ASN A 12 15.12 2.56 4.71
CA ASN A 12 15.69 3.56 3.81
C ASN A 12 15.32 3.31 2.35
N LEU A 13 15.12 2.04 1.94
CA LEU A 13 14.70 1.70 0.57
C LEU A 13 13.25 2.13 0.31
N ILE A 14 12.38 2.01 1.31
CA ILE A 14 10.99 2.47 1.21
C ILE A 14 10.92 3.99 1.22
N VAL A 15 11.72 4.66 2.05
CA VAL A 15 11.85 6.12 2.02
C VAL A 15 12.28 6.60 0.62
N GLN A 16 13.20 5.90 -0.06
CA GLN A 16 13.59 6.21 -1.44
C GLN A 16 12.41 6.09 -2.41
N ILE A 17 11.61 5.03 -2.31
CA ILE A 17 10.40 4.84 -3.14
C ILE A 17 9.40 5.97 -2.89
N TYR A 18 9.15 6.33 -1.62
CA TYR A 18 8.23 7.42 -1.26
C TYR A 18 8.70 8.74 -1.85
N ARG A 19 10.00 9.07 -1.69
CA ARG A 19 10.59 10.28 -2.29
C ARG A 19 10.43 10.33 -3.80
N SER A 20 10.67 9.20 -4.48
CA SER A 20 10.52 9.09 -5.92
C SER A 20 9.06 9.29 -6.36
N ASP A 21 8.12 8.54 -5.78
CA ASP A 21 6.68 8.64 -6.05
C ASP A 21 6.15 10.06 -5.80
N MET A 22 6.61 10.69 -4.71
CA MET A 22 6.24 12.05 -4.33
C MET A 22 6.83 13.12 -5.25
N GLY A 23 7.93 12.84 -5.96
CA GLY A 23 8.52 13.74 -6.96
C GLY A 23 7.53 14.16 -8.06
N LYS A 24 6.44 13.39 -8.26
CA LYS A 24 5.28 13.76 -9.08
C LYS A 24 4.62 15.07 -8.65
N PHE A 25 4.61 15.38 -7.35
CA PHE A 25 3.92 16.54 -6.78
C PHE A 25 4.79 17.83 -6.78
N GLY A 26 5.91 17.82 -7.50
CA GLY A 26 6.84 18.96 -7.59
C GLY A 26 7.80 19.06 -6.41
N THR A 27 8.85 19.86 -6.57
CA THR A 27 9.93 20.11 -5.58
C THR A 27 9.47 20.86 -4.32
N GLY A 28 8.18 20.78 -3.97
CA GLY A 28 7.54 21.48 -2.85
C GLY A 28 7.50 20.68 -1.55
N HIS A 29 7.98 19.43 -1.53
CA HIS A 29 8.06 18.66 -0.29
C HIS A 29 9.15 19.23 0.61
N THR A 30 8.71 19.63 1.79
CA THR A 30 9.56 20.22 2.80
C THR A 30 10.37 19.13 3.51
N THR A 31 11.46 19.53 4.17
CA THR A 31 12.18 18.65 5.12
C THR A 31 11.22 18.04 6.16
N LYS A 32 10.13 18.72 6.49
CA LYS A 32 9.12 18.27 7.44
C LYS A 32 8.31 17.09 6.91
N ASP A 33 8.00 17.06 5.61
CA ASP A 33 7.29 15.94 4.98
C ASP A 33 8.14 14.68 5.00
N LEU A 34 9.45 14.81 4.77
CA LEU A 34 10.39 13.70 4.89
C LEU A 34 10.50 13.15 6.31
N ILE A 35 10.56 14.04 7.32
CA ILE A 35 10.58 13.65 8.73
C ILE A 35 9.30 12.91 9.12
N ASN A 36 8.15 13.36 8.63
CA ASN A 36 6.87 12.70 8.89
C ASN A 36 6.83 11.29 8.26
N ILE A 37 7.30 11.14 7.01
CA ILE A 37 7.38 9.82 6.35
C ILE A 37 8.23 8.85 7.16
N GLU A 38 9.43 9.28 7.60
CA GLU A 38 10.31 8.43 8.40
C GLU A 38 9.66 8.04 9.74
N LYS A 39 8.93 8.98 10.37
CA LYS A 39 8.20 8.72 11.61
C LYS A 39 7.04 7.73 11.40
N ASP A 40 6.25 7.92 10.35
CA ASP A 40 5.11 7.05 10.04
C ASP A 40 5.59 5.63 9.70
N LEU A 41 6.62 5.53 8.86
CA LEU A 41 7.28 4.25 8.55
C LEU A 41 7.82 3.60 9.84
N THR A 42 8.40 4.36 10.75
CA THR A 42 8.90 3.79 12.02
C THR A 42 7.77 3.11 12.81
N ASN A 43 6.58 3.72 12.88
CA ASN A 43 5.41 3.13 13.53
C ASN A 43 4.94 1.85 12.81
N GLU A 44 4.83 1.89 11.49
CA GLU A 44 4.48 0.73 10.67
C GLU A 44 5.47 -0.42 10.87
N PHE A 45 6.75 -0.09 11.03
CA PHE A 45 7.81 -1.07 11.24
C PHE A 45 7.75 -1.78 12.59
N TYR A 46 7.21 -1.14 13.64
CA TYR A 46 6.93 -1.81 14.91
C TYR A 46 5.87 -2.93 14.78
N GLU A 47 5.03 -2.86 13.75
CA GLU A 47 3.99 -3.85 13.44
C GLU A 47 4.48 -4.98 12.54
N LEU A 48 5.69 -4.86 11.97
CA LEU A 48 6.23 -5.84 11.01
C LEU A 48 6.26 -7.25 11.59
N GLY A 49 5.83 -8.20 10.78
CA GLY A 49 5.79 -9.62 11.12
C GLY A 49 4.67 -10.02 12.08
N LYS A 50 4.08 -9.07 12.81
CA LYS A 50 2.94 -9.28 13.71
C LYS A 50 1.63 -8.99 13.01
N ASN A 51 1.40 -7.71 12.72
CA ASN A 51 0.17 -7.20 12.11
C ASN A 51 0.39 -6.67 10.69
N ARG A 52 1.66 -6.49 10.28
CA ARG A 52 2.01 -5.91 9.00
C ARG A 52 3.00 -6.75 8.22
N ILE A 53 2.81 -6.80 6.91
CA ILE A 53 3.87 -7.15 5.96
C ILE A 53 4.05 -6.01 4.97
N ILE A 54 5.30 -5.70 4.69
CA ILE A 54 5.68 -4.78 3.63
C ILE A 54 6.42 -5.58 2.55
N LEU A 55 6.02 -5.39 1.30
CA LEU A 55 6.65 -5.98 0.12
C LEU A 55 7.35 -4.90 -0.68
N ILE A 56 8.60 -5.14 -1.08
CA ILE A 56 9.40 -4.24 -1.92
C ILE A 56 9.68 -4.93 -3.25
N GLY A 57 9.38 -4.25 -4.36
CA GLY A 57 9.74 -4.66 -5.71
C GLY A 57 11.10 -4.08 -6.12
N PHE A 58 11.92 -4.92 -6.75
CA PHE A 58 13.26 -4.57 -7.24
C PHE A 58 13.39 -4.86 -8.74
N GLU A 59 13.95 -3.91 -9.47
CA GLU A 59 14.55 -4.13 -10.79
C GLU A 59 16.07 -4.01 -10.63
N ASP A 60 16.78 -5.09 -10.91
CA ASP A 60 18.17 -5.28 -10.49
C ASP A 60 18.34 -4.98 -8.99
N GLU A 61 19.15 -3.99 -8.62
CA GLU A 61 19.37 -3.56 -7.23
C GLU A 61 18.53 -2.33 -6.85
N ARG A 62 17.72 -1.79 -7.76
CA ARG A 62 16.94 -0.58 -7.53
C ARG A 62 15.58 -0.92 -6.90
N PRO A 63 15.21 -0.34 -5.75
CA PRO A 63 13.84 -0.42 -5.25
C PRO A 63 12.90 0.40 -6.15
N VAL A 64 11.89 -0.25 -6.73
CA VAL A 64 10.99 0.37 -7.73
C VAL A 64 9.55 0.53 -7.27
N GLY A 65 9.17 -0.11 -6.16
CA GLY A 65 7.84 0.05 -5.59
C GLY A 65 7.65 -0.72 -4.29
N THR A 66 6.59 -0.38 -3.57
CA THR A 66 6.22 -1.01 -2.29
C THR A 66 4.71 -1.17 -2.18
N VAL A 67 4.29 -2.19 -1.44
CA VAL A 67 2.89 -2.36 -1.00
C VAL A 67 2.89 -2.97 0.40
N GLN A 68 1.96 -2.54 1.23
CA GLN A 68 1.83 -3.02 2.60
C GLN A 68 0.50 -3.73 2.81
N LEU A 69 0.53 -4.80 3.60
CA LEU A 69 -0.65 -5.51 4.08
C LEU A 69 -0.74 -5.35 5.59
N VAL A 70 -1.92 -5.00 6.07
CA VAL A 70 -2.26 -4.94 7.49
C VAL A 70 -3.37 -5.95 7.78
N PHE A 71 -3.25 -6.69 8.86
CA PHE A 71 -4.12 -7.86 9.10
C PHE A 71 -5.20 -7.62 10.14
N ASP A 72 -5.03 -6.64 11.02
CA ASP A 72 -5.89 -6.38 12.17
C ASP A 72 -5.88 -4.90 12.57
N TYR A 73 -6.99 -4.42 13.14
CA TYR A 73 -7.15 -3.09 13.77
C TYR A 73 -6.52 -1.90 13.01
N VAL A 74 -6.88 -1.70 11.74
CA VAL A 74 -6.51 -0.45 11.01
C VAL A 74 -7.42 0.67 11.48
N GLU A 75 -6.84 1.74 12.04
CA GLU A 75 -7.54 3.01 12.39
C GLU A 75 -8.76 2.84 13.31
N ASN A 76 -8.81 1.76 14.09
CA ASN A 76 -9.99 1.35 14.86
C ASN A 76 -11.24 1.06 14.01
N ASP A 77 -11.09 0.79 12.70
CA ASP A 77 -12.16 0.39 11.79
C ASP A 77 -12.00 -1.10 11.41
N SER A 78 -12.80 -1.95 12.06
CA SER A 78 -12.82 -3.39 11.77
C SER A 78 -13.36 -3.73 10.37
N GLU A 79 -14.00 -2.79 9.66
CA GLU A 79 -14.38 -3.01 8.26
C GLU A 79 -13.15 -3.06 7.33
N LEU A 80 -12.04 -2.41 7.75
CA LEU A 80 -10.78 -2.34 7.02
C LEU A 80 -9.91 -3.57 7.28
N ALA A 81 -9.72 -3.96 8.53
CA ALA A 81 -9.01 -5.19 8.91
C ALA A 81 -9.54 -5.74 10.24
N ASP A 82 -9.79 -7.04 10.31
CA ASP A 82 -10.51 -7.67 11.44
C ASP A 82 -9.74 -8.81 12.14
N GLY A 83 -8.48 -9.04 11.74
CA GLY A 83 -7.64 -10.12 12.27
C GLY A 83 -8.06 -11.52 11.85
N LYS A 84 -9.09 -11.65 10.99
CA LYS A 84 -9.76 -12.93 10.71
C LYS A 84 -9.98 -13.19 9.22
N ALA A 85 -10.75 -12.35 8.55
CA ALA A 85 -11.20 -12.55 7.18
C ALA A 85 -10.91 -11.35 6.27
N VAL A 86 -10.69 -10.17 6.85
CA VAL A 86 -10.44 -8.93 6.13
C VAL A 86 -9.04 -8.43 6.44
N ALA A 87 -8.26 -8.21 5.39
CA ALA A 87 -6.98 -7.52 5.47
C ALA A 87 -7.05 -6.22 4.67
N HIS A 88 -6.14 -5.31 4.97
CA HIS A 88 -6.11 -3.98 4.40
C HIS A 88 -4.82 -3.74 3.62
N ILE A 89 -4.90 -3.07 2.48
CA ILE A 89 -3.74 -2.64 1.69
C ILE A 89 -3.41 -1.19 2.06
N HIS A 90 -2.19 -0.98 2.58
CA HIS A 90 -1.61 0.34 2.81
C HIS A 90 -0.51 0.63 1.79
N HIS A 91 -0.39 1.91 1.45
CA HIS A 91 0.77 2.51 0.78
C HIS A 91 1.32 1.74 -0.43
N LEU A 92 0.44 1.39 -1.39
CA LEU A 92 0.92 1.02 -2.73
C LEU A 92 1.57 2.23 -3.38
N ARG A 93 2.90 2.18 -3.58
CA ARG A 93 3.67 3.22 -4.25
C ARG A 93 4.63 2.65 -5.27
N VAL A 94 4.85 3.39 -6.35
CA VAL A 94 5.79 3.03 -7.43
C VAL A 94 6.68 4.24 -7.68
N ALA A 95 7.97 4.02 -7.92
CA ALA A 95 8.89 5.09 -8.33
C ALA A 95 8.29 5.87 -9.51
N TYR A 96 8.31 7.20 -9.45
CA TYR A 96 7.53 8.05 -10.36
C TYR A 96 7.88 7.85 -11.83
N ASP A 97 9.18 7.69 -12.13
CA ASP A 97 9.70 7.41 -13.48
C ASP A 97 9.27 6.05 -14.04
N LEU A 98 8.69 5.19 -13.20
CA LEU A 98 8.21 3.85 -13.55
C LEU A 98 6.69 3.72 -13.39
N HIS A 99 5.95 4.83 -13.27
CA HIS A 99 4.48 4.77 -13.30
C HIS A 99 3.97 4.23 -14.64
N LYS A 100 2.80 3.56 -14.62
CA LYS A 100 2.15 2.98 -15.81
C LYS A 100 2.97 1.90 -16.55
N THR A 101 3.97 1.30 -15.89
CA THR A 101 4.78 0.18 -16.41
C THR A 101 4.26 -1.20 -16.00
N GLY A 102 3.26 -1.27 -15.12
CA GLY A 102 2.71 -2.53 -14.59
C GLY A 102 3.26 -2.95 -13.22
N ILE A 103 4.26 -2.27 -12.66
CA ILE A 103 4.83 -2.60 -11.34
C ILE A 103 3.75 -2.63 -10.24
N GLY A 104 2.87 -1.63 -10.19
CA GLY A 104 1.78 -1.60 -9.21
C GLY A 104 0.84 -2.80 -9.32
N LYS A 105 0.59 -3.29 -10.54
CA LYS A 105 -0.18 -4.52 -10.77
C LYS A 105 0.54 -5.73 -10.20
N ILE A 106 1.85 -5.87 -10.45
CA ILE A 106 2.62 -7.04 -9.98
C ILE A 106 2.69 -7.06 -8.44
N LEU A 107 2.92 -5.90 -7.81
CA LEU A 107 2.91 -5.78 -6.35
C LEU A 107 1.56 -6.16 -5.74
N MET A 108 0.47 -5.69 -6.33
CA MET A 108 -0.88 -6.06 -5.87
C MET A 108 -1.21 -7.53 -6.11
N ASP A 109 -0.76 -8.12 -7.22
CA ASP A 109 -0.95 -9.56 -7.49
C ASP A 109 -0.24 -10.41 -6.42
N GLU A 110 0.94 -10.00 -5.96
CA GLU A 110 1.66 -10.66 -4.86
C GLU A 110 0.97 -10.45 -3.51
N ALA A 111 0.49 -9.23 -3.23
CA ALA A 111 -0.21 -8.91 -2.00
C ALA A 111 -1.53 -9.70 -1.86
N GLU A 112 -2.31 -9.78 -2.95
CA GLU A 112 -3.53 -10.58 -3.03
C GLU A 112 -3.27 -12.06 -2.76
N GLN A 113 -2.23 -12.63 -3.39
CA GLN A 113 -1.82 -14.02 -3.18
C GLN A 113 -1.38 -14.28 -1.74
N LEU A 114 -0.58 -13.38 -1.17
CA LEU A 114 -0.09 -13.50 0.20
C LEU A 114 -1.24 -13.42 1.22
N ALA A 115 -2.18 -12.51 1.05
CA ALA A 115 -3.38 -12.42 1.89
C ALA A 115 -4.21 -13.71 1.80
N LYS A 116 -4.43 -14.21 0.58
CA LYS A 116 -5.17 -15.45 0.35
C LYS A 116 -4.50 -16.66 0.99
N ALA A 117 -3.18 -16.79 0.84
CA ALA A 117 -2.38 -17.86 1.44
C ALA A 117 -2.44 -17.85 2.99
N ARG A 118 -2.74 -16.69 3.58
CA ARG A 118 -2.93 -16.50 5.02
C ARG A 118 -4.36 -16.70 5.50
N GLY A 119 -5.28 -17.05 4.61
CA GLY A 119 -6.66 -17.35 4.94
C GLY A 119 -7.62 -16.16 4.85
N PHE A 120 -7.12 -14.96 4.56
CA PHE A 120 -7.98 -13.79 4.34
C PHE A 120 -8.84 -13.96 3.09
N LYS A 121 -10.05 -13.41 3.15
CA LYS A 121 -11.10 -13.57 2.13
C LYS A 121 -11.45 -12.27 1.42
N LYS A 122 -11.17 -11.13 2.06
CA LYS A 122 -11.42 -9.80 1.52
C LYS A 122 -10.19 -8.91 1.72
N LEU A 123 -9.88 -8.11 0.71
CA LEU A 123 -8.99 -6.97 0.84
C LEU A 123 -9.79 -5.68 0.81
N THR A 124 -9.37 -4.72 1.62
CA THR A 124 -9.84 -3.34 1.58
C THR A 124 -8.68 -2.39 1.33
N LEU A 125 -8.99 -1.18 0.87
CA LEU A 125 -8.07 -0.05 0.84
C LEU A 125 -8.87 1.25 0.80
N VAL A 126 -8.22 2.32 1.26
CA VAL A 126 -8.72 3.69 1.16
C VAL A 126 -7.92 4.43 0.10
N VAL A 127 -8.61 5.24 -0.70
CA VAL A 127 -7.99 6.12 -1.71
C VAL A 127 -8.61 7.50 -1.61
N ASP A 128 -7.79 8.54 -1.76
CA ASP A 128 -8.31 9.91 -1.85
C ASP A 128 -9.26 10.05 -3.05
N ASP A 129 -10.38 10.76 -2.87
CA ASP A 129 -11.42 10.94 -3.89
C ASP A 129 -10.94 11.70 -5.14
N TRP A 130 -9.87 12.49 -5.01
CA TRP A 130 -9.24 13.22 -6.10
C TRP A 130 -8.24 12.38 -6.90
N ASN A 131 -7.82 11.20 -6.40
CA ASN A 131 -6.82 10.37 -7.04
C ASN A 131 -7.42 9.42 -8.08
N GLN A 132 -7.96 10.00 -9.15
CA GLN A 132 -8.70 9.29 -10.19
C GLN A 132 -7.88 8.15 -10.83
N ASN A 133 -6.56 8.32 -11.00
CA ASN A 133 -5.69 7.27 -11.54
C ASN A 133 -5.67 6.02 -10.63
N ALA A 134 -5.61 6.21 -9.31
CA ALA A 134 -5.61 5.10 -8.36
C ALA A 134 -7.00 4.45 -8.29
N ILE A 135 -8.07 5.26 -8.28
CA ILE A 135 -9.46 4.77 -8.31
C ILE A 135 -9.66 3.85 -9.53
N GLU A 136 -9.34 4.32 -10.74
CA GLU A 136 -9.46 3.53 -11.96
C GLU A 136 -8.60 2.26 -11.93
N PHE A 137 -7.37 2.36 -11.40
CA PHE A 137 -6.50 1.20 -11.23
C PHE A 137 -7.17 0.11 -10.36
N TYR A 138 -7.76 0.47 -9.22
CA TYR A 138 -8.40 -0.52 -8.34
C TYR A 138 -9.70 -1.08 -8.93
N LEU A 139 -10.53 -0.23 -9.56
CA LEU A 139 -11.77 -0.68 -10.21
C LEU A 139 -11.47 -1.68 -11.35
N HIS A 140 -10.47 -1.42 -12.19
CA HIS A 140 -10.04 -2.34 -13.24
C HIS A 140 -9.51 -3.67 -12.68
N ARG A 141 -9.00 -3.69 -11.44
CA ARG A 141 -8.57 -4.90 -10.74
C ARG A 141 -9.71 -5.66 -10.05
N GLY A 142 -10.95 -5.20 -10.20
CA GLY A 142 -12.14 -5.82 -9.63
C GLY A 142 -12.43 -5.42 -8.19
N TYR A 143 -11.79 -4.38 -7.67
CA TYR A 143 -12.23 -3.75 -6.43
C TYR A 143 -13.54 -2.98 -6.68
N LYS A 144 -14.37 -2.90 -5.64
CA LYS A 144 -15.64 -2.18 -5.68
C LYS A 144 -15.71 -1.23 -4.50
N GLN A 145 -16.16 -0.01 -4.75
CA GLN A 145 -16.48 0.94 -3.69
C GLN A 145 -17.58 0.37 -2.78
N PHE A 146 -17.38 0.49 -1.48
CA PHE A 146 -18.37 0.08 -0.47
C PHE A 146 -18.70 1.19 0.54
N LYS A 147 -17.84 2.21 0.67
CA LYS A 147 -18.02 3.35 1.57
C LYS A 147 -17.32 4.58 0.97
N GLN A 148 -17.75 5.77 1.39
CA GLN A 148 -17.11 7.04 1.08
C GLN A 148 -17.20 7.92 2.32
N ASP A 149 -16.13 8.64 2.62
CA ASP A 149 -16.12 9.69 3.64
C ASP A 149 -15.89 11.05 2.95
N PRO A 150 -16.94 11.84 2.71
CA PRO A 150 -16.81 13.15 2.09
C PRO A 150 -16.05 14.19 2.93
N ALA A 151 -16.01 14.02 4.26
CA ALA A 151 -15.31 14.94 5.15
C ALA A 151 -13.79 14.70 5.08
N ALA A 152 -13.39 13.42 5.05
CA ALA A 152 -11.99 13.02 4.84
C ALA A 152 -11.56 13.09 3.37
N LYS A 153 -12.51 13.19 2.42
CA LYS A 153 -12.30 13.12 0.97
C LYS A 153 -11.73 11.77 0.52
N GLU A 154 -12.33 10.71 1.03
CA GLU A 154 -11.83 9.35 0.88
C GLU A 154 -12.89 8.40 0.32
N ILE A 155 -12.45 7.47 -0.52
CA ILE A 155 -13.25 6.38 -1.07
C ILE A 155 -12.68 5.06 -0.58
N TYR A 156 -13.56 4.20 -0.09
CA TYR A 156 -13.23 2.91 0.49
C TYR A 156 -13.63 1.83 -0.51
N VAL A 157 -12.66 1.04 -0.96
CA VAL A 157 -12.89 -0.02 -1.95
C VAL A 157 -12.48 -1.38 -1.39
N SER A 158 -13.14 -2.43 -1.84
CA SER A 158 -12.84 -3.80 -1.41
C SER A 158 -12.94 -4.81 -2.54
N LYS A 159 -12.23 -5.93 -2.39
CA LYS A 159 -12.24 -7.06 -3.31
C LYS A 159 -12.29 -8.37 -2.53
N HIS A 160 -13.16 -9.28 -2.95
CA HIS A 160 -13.11 -10.67 -2.48
C HIS A 160 -11.97 -11.41 -3.19
N ILE A 161 -11.09 -12.04 -2.41
CA ILE A 161 -9.89 -12.75 -2.88
C ILE A 161 -9.95 -14.26 -2.61
N GLY A 162 -10.96 -14.72 -1.86
CA GLY A 162 -11.28 -16.13 -1.65
C GLY A 162 -12.09 -16.74 -2.81
N ILE A 163 -12.08 -18.07 -2.89
CA ILE A 163 -13.05 -18.88 -3.67
C ILE A 163 -14.28 -19.07 -2.79
#